data_AF-A0A1U7RLT9-F1
#
_entry.id   AF-A0A1U7RLT9-F1
#
_cell.length_a   1.000
_cell.length_b   1.000
_cell.length_c   1.000
_cell.angle_alpha   90.00
_cell.angle_beta   90.00
_cell.angle_gamma   90.00
#
_symmetry.space_group_name_H-M   'P 1'
#
loop_
_entity.id
_entity.type
_entity.pdbx_description
1 polymer ?
#
loop_
_entity_poly.entity_id
_entity_poly.type
_entity_poly.pdbx_seq_one_letter_code
_entity_poly.pdbx_strand_id
1 'polypeptide(L)'
;MLKFCKCIEVLAGLDICENVMKEKMHRLSPLPGDYLQPSERTLTVTLYHGSVAQKDPCMLGFDLITCIELIEHLEATELEKFPEVVFGFMAPAMVVISTPNSEFNPLLPGVTLFRHPDHKFEWDQAQFQSWALDAAGCYDYTVEFTGLGAPPPGAEDVGFCTQISVFRRKYPNTGEPINLEKPTENSYRTIFKAVYPSLKDEKYLQNAVVSEVINTAQIITRRLLDSFNSVYKEHSNGLVEMKPDFQLPRYFMRHSKNPSLAEGEKLADDRNMETYVSGNAVYIPLIKIFSIPKVNKLCGTFENLSKLITGKVALSNDGSAVVISTEHEEKENE
;
A
#
# COMPACT_ATOMS: atom_id res chain seq x y z
N MET A 1 0.48 -1.97 -10.84
CA MET A 1 0.85 -1.90 -9.40
C MET A 1 -0.22 -1.14 -8.59
N LEU A 2 -1.52 -1.38 -8.81
CA LEU A 2 -2.60 -0.53 -8.26
C LEU A 2 -2.81 -0.68 -6.74
N LYS A 3 -2.61 -1.88 -6.19
CA LYS A 3 -2.77 -2.15 -4.75
C LYS A 3 -1.81 -1.38 -3.82
N PHE A 4 -0.79 -0.73 -4.38
CA PHE A 4 0.16 0.09 -3.62
C PHE A 4 -0.15 1.60 -3.71
N CYS A 5 -1.16 1.99 -4.48
CA CYS A 5 -1.62 3.37 -4.57
C CYS A 5 -2.42 3.71 -3.31
N LYS A 6 -1.86 4.57 -2.45
CA LYS A 6 -2.43 4.93 -1.14
C LYS A 6 -3.81 5.58 -1.18
N CYS A 7 -4.23 6.11 -2.33
CA CYS A 7 -5.54 6.71 -2.52
C CYS A 7 -6.65 5.70 -2.80
N ILE A 8 -6.31 4.44 -3.13
CA ILE A 8 -7.29 3.41 -3.47
C ILE A 8 -7.72 2.67 -2.20
N GLU A 9 -9.01 2.69 -1.91
CA GLU A 9 -9.62 1.99 -0.76
C GLU A 9 -10.36 0.72 -1.18
N VAL A 10 -10.87 0.69 -2.42
CA VAL A 10 -11.54 -0.46 -3.03
C VAL A 10 -10.96 -0.70 -4.41
N LEU A 11 -10.53 -1.93 -4.66
CA LEU A 11 -10.04 -2.39 -5.95
C LEU A 11 -10.84 -3.63 -6.36
N ALA A 12 -11.50 -3.56 -7.51
CA ALA A 12 -12.23 -4.68 -8.08
C ALA A 12 -11.67 -5.06 -9.45
N GLY A 13 -11.67 -6.36 -9.74
CA GLY A 13 -11.47 -6.91 -11.07
C GLY A 13 -12.67 -7.74 -11.49
N LEU A 14 -13.06 -7.63 -12.75
CA LEU A 14 -14.14 -8.41 -13.37
C LEU A 14 -13.59 -9.09 -14.61
N ASP A 15 -13.80 -10.39 -14.74
CA ASP A 15 -13.36 -11.15 -15.92
C ASP A 15 -14.27 -12.37 -16.16
N ILE A 16 -14.46 -12.74 -17.42
CA ILE A 16 -15.15 -13.97 -17.82
C ILE A 16 -14.25 -15.21 -17.68
N CYS A 17 -12.92 -15.01 -17.67
CA CYS A 17 -11.94 -16.07 -17.59
C CYS A 17 -11.59 -16.42 -16.14
N GLU A 18 -12.43 -17.24 -15.48
CA GLU A 18 -12.20 -17.67 -14.09
C GLU A 18 -10.82 -18.32 -13.86
N ASN A 19 -10.36 -19.12 -14.82
CA ASN A 19 -9.09 -19.85 -14.71
C ASN A 19 -7.89 -18.89 -14.59
N VAL A 20 -7.86 -17.84 -15.42
CA VAL A 20 -6.80 -16.81 -15.39
C VAL A 20 -6.77 -16.09 -14.04
N MET A 21 -7.95 -15.75 -13.51
CA MET A 21 -8.07 -15.15 -12.18
C MET A 21 -7.54 -16.07 -11.08
N LYS A 22 -7.95 -17.35 -11.07
CA LYS A 22 -7.50 -18.35 -10.07
C LYS A 22 -5.99 -18.54 -10.08
N GLU A 23 -5.37 -18.56 -11.25
CA GLU A 23 -3.92 -18.69 -11.38
C GLU A 23 -3.15 -17.50 -10.78
N LYS A 24 -3.70 -16.28 -10.88
CA LYS A 24 -2.99 -15.06 -10.52
C LYS A 24 -3.46 -14.41 -9.20
N MET A 25 -4.59 -14.83 -8.63
CA MET A 25 -5.18 -14.20 -7.44
C MET A 25 -4.26 -14.17 -6.22
N HIS A 26 -3.35 -15.15 -6.08
CA HIS A 26 -2.36 -15.18 -4.99
C HIS A 26 -1.48 -13.92 -4.94
N ARG A 27 -1.30 -13.22 -6.08
CA ARG A 27 -0.55 -11.96 -6.17
C ARG A 27 -1.28 -10.78 -5.55
N LEU A 28 -2.58 -10.90 -5.29
CA LEU A 28 -3.45 -9.86 -4.73
C LEU A 28 -3.59 -9.95 -3.22
N SER A 29 -3.13 -11.03 -2.60
CA SER A 29 -3.13 -11.16 -1.14
C SER A 29 -2.19 -10.14 -0.48
N PRO A 30 -2.48 -9.73 0.78
CA PRO A 30 -1.55 -8.96 1.59
C PRO A 30 -0.26 -9.75 1.82
N LEU A 31 0.87 -9.06 1.69
CA LEU A 31 2.19 -9.59 1.96
C LEU A 31 2.54 -9.44 3.45
N PRO A 32 3.51 -10.19 3.99
CA PRO A 32 3.97 -10.02 5.36
C PRO A 32 4.34 -8.57 5.71
N GLY A 33 4.93 -7.83 4.75
CA GLY A 33 5.25 -6.41 4.90
C GLY A 33 4.02 -5.53 5.14
N ASP A 34 2.87 -5.86 4.56
CA ASP A 34 1.62 -5.11 4.75
C ASP A 34 1.13 -5.24 6.21
N TYR A 35 1.35 -6.38 6.87
CA TYR A 35 0.99 -6.57 8.28
C TYR A 35 1.95 -5.90 9.26
N LEU A 36 3.23 -5.83 8.90
CA LEU A 36 4.25 -5.16 9.71
C LEU A 36 4.16 -3.63 9.60
N GLN A 37 3.73 -3.13 8.43
CA GLN A 37 3.57 -1.71 8.16
C GLN A 37 2.20 -1.43 7.52
N PRO A 38 1.12 -1.60 8.31
CA PRO A 38 -0.24 -1.42 7.82
C PRO A 38 -0.48 0.03 7.42
N SER A 39 -1.38 0.24 6.45
CA SER A 39 -1.69 1.58 5.97
C SER A 39 -2.79 2.25 6.81
N GLU A 40 -2.85 3.58 6.78
CA GLU A 40 -3.85 4.38 7.51
C GLU A 40 -5.30 4.08 7.07
N ARG A 41 -5.47 3.60 5.84
CA ARG A 41 -6.77 3.29 5.25
C ARG A 41 -6.89 1.79 5.01
N THR A 42 -8.11 1.30 4.90
CA THR A 42 -8.35 -0.09 4.55
C THR A 42 -8.39 -0.20 3.04
N LEU A 43 -7.64 -1.15 2.48
CA LEU A 43 -7.77 -1.54 1.08
C LEU A 43 -8.52 -2.87 1.01
N THR A 44 -9.60 -2.91 0.23
CA THR A 44 -10.30 -4.16 -0.11
C THR A 44 -10.07 -4.48 -1.58
N VAL A 45 -9.57 -5.69 -1.86
CA VAL A 45 -9.36 -6.19 -3.21
C VAL A 45 -10.33 -7.34 -3.47
N THR A 46 -11.13 -7.26 -4.54
CA THR A 46 -12.10 -8.31 -4.91
C THR A 46 -11.98 -8.68 -6.38
N LEU A 47 -12.03 -9.98 -6.71
CA LEU A 47 -12.16 -10.47 -8.08
C LEU A 47 -13.52 -11.11 -8.28
N TYR A 48 -14.19 -10.74 -9.36
CA TYR A 48 -15.51 -11.19 -9.76
C TYR A 48 -15.44 -11.94 -11.08
N HIS A 49 -16.14 -13.07 -11.14
CA HIS A 49 -16.42 -13.77 -12.37
C HIS A 49 -17.79 -13.36 -12.91
N GLY A 50 -17.81 -12.79 -14.11
CA GLY A 50 -19.00 -12.26 -14.77
C GLY A 50 -18.65 -11.50 -16.05
N SER A 51 -19.67 -11.06 -16.78
CA SER A 51 -19.51 -10.28 -18.02
C SER A 51 -19.77 -8.80 -17.79
N VAL A 52 -18.97 -7.94 -18.43
CA VAL A 52 -19.17 -6.48 -18.45
C VAL A 52 -20.49 -6.07 -19.13
N ALA A 53 -21.10 -6.96 -19.92
CA ALA A 53 -22.39 -6.74 -20.56
C ALA A 53 -23.59 -7.00 -19.61
N GLN A 54 -23.34 -7.38 -18.35
CA GLN A 54 -24.37 -7.63 -17.34
C GLN A 54 -24.31 -6.56 -16.24
N LYS A 55 -25.47 -6.14 -15.74
CA LYS A 55 -25.57 -5.20 -14.61
C LYS A 55 -25.45 -5.99 -13.31
N ASP A 56 -24.53 -5.59 -12.45
CA ASP A 56 -24.43 -6.11 -11.09
C ASP A 56 -24.26 -4.98 -10.08
N PRO A 57 -25.11 -4.89 -9.03
CA PRO A 57 -25.04 -3.84 -8.02
C PRO A 57 -23.67 -3.70 -7.33
N CYS A 58 -22.83 -4.74 -7.32
CA CYS A 58 -21.50 -4.67 -6.70
C CYS A 58 -20.53 -3.74 -7.44
N MET A 59 -20.86 -3.32 -8.67
CA MET A 59 -20.07 -2.37 -9.47
C MET A 59 -20.54 -0.92 -9.36
N LEU A 60 -21.55 -0.65 -8.52
CA LEU A 60 -22.01 0.72 -8.28
C LEU A 60 -21.06 1.47 -7.34
N GLY A 61 -20.94 2.79 -7.54
CA GLY A 61 -20.23 3.68 -6.62
C GLY A 61 -18.71 3.72 -6.81
N PHE A 62 -18.18 3.17 -7.90
CA PHE A 62 -16.76 3.31 -8.24
C PHE A 62 -16.45 4.72 -8.76
N ASP A 63 -15.32 5.28 -8.34
CA ASP A 63 -14.85 6.58 -8.84
C ASP A 63 -14.25 6.47 -10.26
N LEU A 64 -13.60 5.34 -10.55
CA LEU A 64 -12.88 5.08 -11.79
C LEU A 64 -13.14 3.64 -12.25
N ILE A 65 -13.47 3.48 -13.53
CA ILE A 65 -13.49 2.20 -14.24
C ILE A 65 -12.48 2.22 -15.37
N THR A 66 -11.74 1.12 -15.53
CA THR A 66 -10.77 0.95 -16.62
C THR A 66 -11.12 -0.29 -17.42
N CYS A 67 -11.33 -0.13 -18.72
CA CYS A 67 -11.58 -1.20 -19.68
C CYS A 67 -10.42 -1.20 -20.68
N ILE A 68 -9.35 -1.92 -20.35
CA ILE A 68 -8.08 -1.86 -21.08
C ILE A 68 -8.00 -3.06 -22.02
N GLU A 69 -7.97 -2.80 -23.34
CA GLU A 69 -7.97 -3.83 -24.40
C GLU A 69 -9.10 -4.86 -24.16
N LEU A 70 -10.34 -4.37 -24.10
CA LEU A 70 -11.52 -5.16 -23.75
C LEU A 70 -12.58 -5.15 -24.84
N ILE A 71 -12.92 -3.97 -25.36
CA ILE A 71 -14.12 -3.80 -26.20
C ILE A 71 -14.01 -4.59 -27.50
N GLU A 72 -12.81 -4.76 -28.06
CA GLU A 72 -12.51 -5.55 -29.25
C GLU A 72 -12.76 -7.05 -29.08
N HIS A 73 -12.89 -7.54 -27.85
CA HIS A 73 -13.23 -8.93 -27.53
C HIS A 73 -14.74 -9.16 -27.36
N LEU A 74 -15.54 -8.08 -27.30
CA LEU A 74 -16.99 -8.17 -27.11
C LEU A 74 -17.67 -8.59 -28.40
N GLU A 75 -18.59 -9.55 -28.30
CA GLU A 75 -19.50 -9.85 -29.41
C GLU A 75 -20.40 -8.63 -29.68
N ALA A 76 -20.92 -8.49 -30.90
CA ALA A 76 -21.69 -7.29 -31.31
C ALA A 76 -22.84 -6.95 -30.33
N THR A 77 -23.56 -7.97 -29.83
CA THR A 77 -24.65 -7.79 -28.86
C THR A 77 -24.20 -7.40 -27.46
N GLU A 78 -22.96 -7.69 -27.08
CA GLU A 78 -22.36 -7.29 -25.81
C GLU A 78 -21.83 -5.86 -25.91
N LEU A 79 -21.20 -5.52 -27.03
CA LEU A 79 -20.74 -4.17 -27.33
C LEU A 79 -21.89 -3.16 -27.37
N GLU A 80 -23.06 -3.55 -27.89
CA GLU A 80 -24.25 -2.70 -27.89
C GLU A 80 -24.74 -2.38 -26.47
N LYS A 81 -24.65 -3.34 -25.54
CA LYS A 81 -25.06 -3.16 -24.13
C LYS A 81 -24.01 -2.44 -23.29
N PHE A 82 -22.74 -2.55 -23.66
CA PHE A 82 -21.62 -2.07 -22.87
C PHE A 82 -21.78 -0.60 -22.42
N PRO A 83 -22.18 0.37 -23.28
CA PRO A 83 -22.33 1.74 -22.84
C PRO A 83 -23.41 1.93 -21.77
N GLU A 84 -24.55 1.23 -21.91
CA GLU A 84 -25.63 1.29 -20.93
C GLU A 84 -25.20 0.75 -19.58
N VAL A 85 -24.42 -0.34 -19.56
CA VAL A 85 -23.93 -0.92 -18.32
C VAL A 85 -22.87 -0.03 -17.67
N VAL A 86 -21.85 0.41 -18.41
CA VAL A 86 -20.70 1.13 -17.84
C VAL A 86 -21.03 2.60 -17.56
N PHE A 87 -21.58 3.33 -18.53
CA PHE A 87 -21.86 4.76 -18.38
C PHE A 87 -23.22 5.03 -17.76
N GLY A 88 -24.23 4.20 -18.07
CA GLY A 88 -25.58 4.37 -17.54
C GLY A 88 -25.77 3.80 -16.14
N PHE A 89 -25.48 2.51 -15.95
CA PHE A 89 -25.74 1.81 -14.69
C PHE A 89 -24.61 2.00 -13.67
N MET A 90 -23.36 1.66 -14.01
CA MET A 90 -22.22 1.82 -13.09
C MET A 90 -21.90 3.30 -12.83
N ALA A 91 -22.03 4.13 -13.86
CA ALA A 91 -21.93 5.59 -13.83
C ALA A 91 -20.77 6.13 -12.94
N PRO A 92 -19.51 5.72 -13.18
CA PRO A 92 -18.38 6.21 -12.40
C PRO A 92 -18.04 7.67 -12.73
N ALA A 93 -17.25 8.33 -11.89
CA ALA A 93 -16.80 9.69 -12.18
C ALA A 93 -15.88 9.76 -13.42
N MET A 94 -15.10 8.70 -13.66
CA MET A 94 -14.19 8.56 -14.79
C MET A 94 -14.23 7.15 -15.39
N VAL A 95 -14.16 7.04 -16.72
CA VAL A 95 -13.94 5.78 -17.44
C VAL A 95 -12.74 5.93 -18.35
N VAL A 96 -11.84 4.96 -18.36
CA VAL A 96 -10.75 4.89 -19.34
C VAL A 96 -10.95 3.63 -20.17
N ILE A 97 -11.04 3.80 -21.48
CA ILE A 97 -11.18 2.69 -22.43
C ILE A 97 -9.98 2.72 -23.38
N SER A 98 -9.36 1.57 -23.61
CA SER A 98 -8.36 1.42 -24.65
C SER A 98 -8.74 0.28 -25.60
N THR A 99 -8.30 0.41 -26.85
CA THR A 99 -8.46 -0.61 -27.88
C THR A 99 -7.36 -0.43 -28.95
N PRO A 100 -7.03 -1.46 -29.73
CA PRO A 100 -6.11 -1.32 -30.87
C PRO A 100 -6.58 -0.28 -31.89
N ASN A 101 -5.63 0.41 -32.51
CA ASN A 101 -5.87 1.23 -33.70
C ASN A 101 -5.50 0.43 -34.96
N SER A 102 -6.49 0.08 -35.78
CA SER A 102 -6.28 -0.73 -36.99
C SER A 102 -5.42 -0.03 -38.03
N GLU A 103 -5.38 1.31 -38.06
CA GLU A 103 -4.55 2.09 -38.99
C GLU A 103 -3.04 1.91 -38.73
N PHE A 104 -2.68 1.50 -37.51
CA PHE A 104 -1.30 1.19 -37.14
C PHE A 104 -0.86 -0.22 -37.57
N ASN A 105 -1.81 -1.13 -37.86
CA ASN A 105 -1.52 -2.54 -38.15
C ASN A 105 -0.51 -2.77 -39.29
N PRO A 106 -0.53 -2.02 -40.41
CA PRO A 106 0.43 -2.21 -41.50
C PRO A 106 1.89 -2.00 -41.07
N LEU A 107 2.14 -1.30 -39.96
CA LEU A 107 3.48 -1.09 -39.41
C LEU A 107 3.96 -2.27 -38.55
N LEU A 108 3.07 -3.19 -38.18
CA LEU A 108 3.36 -4.32 -37.30
C LEU A 108 3.72 -5.56 -38.13
N PRO A 109 4.88 -6.19 -37.87
CA PRO A 109 5.28 -7.39 -38.62
C PRO A 109 4.35 -8.56 -38.30
N GLY A 110 3.85 -9.23 -39.35
CA GLY A 110 3.04 -10.45 -39.23
C GLY A 110 1.56 -10.23 -38.98
N VAL A 111 1.08 -8.99 -38.91
CA VAL A 111 -0.35 -8.67 -38.82
C VAL A 111 -0.96 -8.64 -40.21
N THR A 112 -2.02 -9.42 -40.45
CA THR A 112 -2.69 -9.52 -41.76
C THR A 112 -4.10 -8.93 -41.76
N LEU A 113 -4.82 -9.02 -40.64
CA LEU A 113 -6.15 -8.44 -40.49
C LEU A 113 -6.29 -7.82 -39.09
N PHE A 114 -6.33 -8.67 -38.06
CA PHE A 114 -6.33 -8.28 -36.65
C PHE A 114 -5.00 -8.70 -35.99
N ARG A 115 -4.60 -7.97 -34.96
CA ARG A 115 -3.42 -8.23 -34.13
C ARG A 115 -3.55 -9.51 -33.32
N HIS A 116 -4.78 -9.93 -33.03
CA HIS A 116 -5.06 -11.15 -32.28
C HIS A 116 -6.26 -11.91 -32.88
N PRO A 117 -6.20 -13.26 -32.95
CA PRO A 117 -7.28 -14.06 -33.55
C PRO A 117 -8.60 -14.05 -32.76
N ASP A 118 -8.56 -13.64 -31.48
CA ASP A 118 -9.75 -13.52 -30.63
C ASP A 118 -10.48 -12.18 -30.76
N HIS A 119 -9.89 -11.19 -31.46
CA HIS A 119 -10.56 -9.92 -31.69
C HIS A 119 -11.77 -10.11 -32.62
N LYS A 120 -12.89 -9.50 -32.26
CA LYS A 120 -14.13 -9.48 -33.05
C LYS A 120 -14.12 -8.35 -34.07
N PHE A 121 -13.41 -7.27 -33.76
CA PHE A 121 -13.17 -6.12 -34.62
C PHE A 121 -11.88 -5.42 -34.21
N GLU A 122 -11.35 -4.57 -35.08
CA GLU A 122 -10.35 -3.56 -34.72
C GLU A 122 -10.70 -2.26 -35.42
N TRP A 123 -10.97 -1.22 -34.63
CA TRP A 123 -11.43 0.05 -35.16
C TRP A 123 -10.28 0.95 -35.60
N ASP A 124 -10.53 1.72 -36.65
CA ASP A 124 -9.71 2.89 -36.97
C ASP A 124 -9.99 4.04 -35.98
N GLN A 125 -9.26 5.15 -36.10
CA GLN A 125 -9.45 6.31 -35.23
C GLN A 125 -10.85 6.92 -35.35
N ALA A 126 -11.42 6.97 -36.56
CA ALA A 126 -12.72 7.60 -36.80
C ALA A 126 -13.87 6.79 -36.20
N GLN A 127 -13.84 5.46 -36.34
CA GLN A 127 -14.80 4.52 -35.76
C GLN A 127 -14.79 4.60 -34.23
N PHE A 128 -13.60 4.55 -33.62
CA PHE A 128 -13.49 4.63 -32.17
C PHE A 128 -13.93 6.00 -31.63
N GLN A 129 -13.54 7.09 -32.29
CA GLN A 129 -13.96 8.43 -31.88
C GLN A 129 -15.47 8.63 -32.02
N SER A 130 -16.07 8.17 -33.13
CA SER A 130 -17.53 8.25 -33.32
C SER A 130 -18.27 7.51 -32.22
N TRP A 131 -17.91 6.25 -31.97
CA TRP A 131 -18.53 5.44 -30.92
C TRP A 131 -18.39 6.08 -29.53
N ALA A 132 -17.20 6.59 -29.22
CA ALA A 132 -16.92 7.22 -27.94
C ALA A 132 -17.67 8.56 -27.77
N LEU A 133 -17.77 9.37 -28.82
CA LEU A 133 -18.54 10.62 -28.81
C LEU A 133 -20.04 10.36 -28.63
N ASP A 134 -20.57 9.34 -29.30
CA ASP A 134 -21.97 8.92 -29.15
C ASP A 134 -22.26 8.46 -27.71
N ALA A 135 -21.40 7.59 -27.14
CA ALA A 135 -21.53 7.17 -25.75
C ALA A 135 -21.43 8.36 -24.77
N ALA A 136 -20.47 9.28 -24.99
CA ALA A 136 -20.32 10.46 -24.15
C ALA A 136 -21.55 11.39 -24.21
N GLY A 137 -22.13 11.56 -25.41
CA GLY A 137 -23.34 12.34 -25.62
C GLY A 137 -24.56 11.73 -24.95
N CYS A 138 -24.74 10.42 -25.07
CA CYS A 138 -25.90 9.71 -24.51
C CYS A 138 -25.94 9.67 -22.98
N TYR A 139 -24.78 9.65 -22.32
CA TYR A 139 -24.69 9.43 -20.86
C TYR A 139 -24.09 10.61 -20.08
N ASP A 140 -24.04 11.81 -20.66
CA ASP A 140 -23.55 13.04 -20.02
C ASP A 140 -22.08 12.98 -19.55
N TYR A 141 -21.21 12.41 -20.39
CA TYR A 141 -19.76 12.47 -20.23
C TYR A 141 -19.14 13.47 -21.21
N THR A 142 -17.96 13.97 -20.86
CA THR A 142 -16.99 14.52 -21.81
C THR A 142 -15.97 13.44 -22.13
N VAL A 143 -15.43 13.41 -23.34
CA VAL A 143 -14.40 12.45 -23.75
C VAL A 143 -13.17 13.18 -24.29
N GLU A 144 -11.99 12.75 -23.85
CA GLU A 144 -10.68 13.16 -24.38
C GLU A 144 -9.99 11.95 -25.02
N PHE A 145 -9.34 12.16 -26.14
CA PHE A 145 -8.63 11.10 -26.88
C PHE A 145 -7.12 11.24 -26.72
N THR A 146 -6.47 10.10 -26.50
CA THR A 146 -5.01 9.97 -26.41
C THR A 146 -4.61 8.56 -26.85
N GLY A 147 -3.37 8.15 -26.65
CA GLY A 147 -2.93 6.80 -26.98
C GLY A 147 -1.54 6.47 -26.50
N LEU A 148 -1.11 5.24 -26.79
CA LEU A 148 0.21 4.71 -26.48
C LEU A 148 0.86 4.12 -27.73
N GLY A 149 2.19 4.17 -27.78
CA GLY A 149 2.97 3.71 -28.94
C GLY A 149 2.88 4.71 -30.09
N ALA A 150 3.66 5.79 -30.02
CA ALA A 150 3.74 6.76 -31.10
C ALA A 150 4.27 6.12 -32.39
N PRO A 151 3.83 6.58 -33.57
CA PRO A 151 4.31 6.04 -34.83
C PRO A 151 5.80 6.36 -35.04
N PRO A 152 6.50 5.54 -35.85
CA PRO A 152 7.85 5.87 -36.26
C PRO A 152 7.86 7.15 -37.12
N PRO A 153 9.00 7.86 -37.20
CA PRO A 153 9.11 9.06 -38.03
C PRO A 153 8.70 8.79 -39.49
N GLY A 154 7.89 9.67 -40.06
CA GLY A 154 7.37 9.56 -41.43
C GLY A 154 6.06 8.77 -41.57
N ALA A 155 5.46 8.32 -40.46
CA ALA A 155 4.14 7.68 -40.42
C ALA A 155 3.20 8.36 -39.42
N GLU A 156 3.39 9.66 -39.17
CA GLU A 156 2.67 10.40 -38.11
C GLU A 156 1.14 10.38 -38.29
N ASP A 157 0.66 10.26 -39.53
CA ASP A 157 -0.77 10.26 -39.87
C ASP A 157 -1.54 9.04 -39.35
N VAL A 158 -0.87 7.91 -39.02
CA VAL A 158 -1.54 6.69 -38.55
C VAL A 158 -2.00 6.77 -37.08
N GLY A 159 -1.54 7.78 -36.34
CA GLY A 159 -1.84 7.94 -34.92
C GLY A 159 -1.13 6.93 -34.02
N PHE A 160 -1.64 6.76 -32.79
CA PHE A 160 -1.06 5.85 -31.80
C PHE A 160 -1.38 4.38 -32.10
N CYS A 161 -0.49 3.48 -31.68
CA CYS A 161 -0.68 2.03 -31.78
C CYS A 161 -1.89 1.54 -30.97
N THR A 162 -2.04 2.02 -29.74
CA THR A 162 -3.24 1.84 -28.92
C THR A 162 -3.91 3.19 -28.78
N GLN A 163 -5.20 3.25 -29.09
CA GLN A 163 -6.02 4.44 -28.91
C GLN A 163 -6.77 4.35 -27.56
N ILE A 164 -6.89 5.49 -26.90
CA ILE A 164 -7.44 5.61 -25.54
C ILE A 164 -8.45 6.74 -25.51
N SER A 165 -9.62 6.48 -24.94
CA SER A 165 -10.62 7.49 -24.60
C SER A 165 -10.73 7.61 -23.07
N VAL A 166 -10.68 8.85 -22.59
CA VAL A 166 -10.84 9.20 -21.18
C VAL A 166 -12.14 9.96 -21.02
N PHE A 167 -13.12 9.31 -20.43
CA PHE A 167 -14.42 9.88 -20.15
C PHE A 167 -14.45 10.48 -18.75
N ARG A 168 -15.02 11.68 -18.62
CA ARG A 168 -15.28 12.35 -17.35
C ARG A 168 -16.75 12.73 -17.27
N ARG A 169 -17.44 12.37 -16.19
CA ARG A 169 -18.85 12.71 -16.05
C ARG A 169 -19.01 14.23 -15.89
N LYS A 170 -19.93 14.84 -16.65
CA LYS A 170 -20.13 16.31 -16.65
C LYS A 170 -20.66 16.83 -15.32
N TYR A 171 -21.56 16.08 -14.69
CA TYR A 171 -22.21 16.48 -13.45
C TYR A 171 -21.95 15.45 -12.35
N PRO A 172 -21.57 15.88 -11.14
CA PRO A 172 -21.56 15.00 -9.98
C PRO A 172 -23.00 14.59 -9.67
N ASN A 173 -23.19 13.31 -9.33
CA ASN A 173 -24.51 12.74 -9.07
C ASN A 173 -25.19 13.49 -7.92
N THR A 174 -26.11 14.41 -8.25
CA THR A 174 -26.86 15.24 -7.29
C THR A 174 -28.32 14.79 -7.19
N GLY A 175 -28.72 13.75 -7.95
CA GLY A 175 -30.04 13.15 -7.90
C GLY A 175 -30.03 11.78 -7.24
N GLU A 176 -31.16 11.40 -6.65
CA GLU A 176 -31.45 10.00 -6.33
C GLU A 176 -31.19 9.13 -7.58
N PRO A 177 -30.69 7.90 -7.41
CA PRO A 177 -30.43 7.02 -8.53
C PRO A 177 -31.72 6.93 -9.36
N ILE A 178 -31.62 7.30 -10.64
CA ILE A 178 -32.67 7.02 -11.62
C ILE A 178 -33.08 5.56 -11.37
N ASN A 179 -34.39 5.33 -11.21
CA ASN A 179 -35.00 4.01 -11.03
C ASN A 179 -34.73 3.13 -12.28
N LEU A 180 -33.47 2.79 -12.53
CA LEU A 180 -33.11 1.58 -13.23
C LEU A 180 -33.39 0.47 -12.25
N GLU A 181 -34.35 -0.38 -12.60
CA GLU A 181 -34.65 -1.63 -11.89
C GLU A 181 -33.34 -2.25 -11.42
N LYS A 182 -33.05 -2.11 -10.12
CA LYS A 182 -31.85 -2.69 -9.54
C LYS A 182 -32.04 -4.19 -9.69
N PRO A 183 -31.15 -4.89 -10.41
CA PRO A 183 -31.21 -6.35 -10.45
C PRO A 183 -31.21 -6.84 -9.00
N THR A 184 -32.24 -7.58 -8.61
CA THR A 184 -32.39 -8.11 -7.24
C THR A 184 -31.46 -9.29 -6.99
N GLU A 185 -30.82 -9.81 -8.05
CA GLU A 185 -29.88 -10.93 -8.00
C GLU A 185 -28.50 -10.50 -8.48
N ASN A 186 -27.48 -10.91 -7.72
CA ASN A 186 -26.09 -10.74 -8.09
C ASN A 186 -25.78 -11.68 -9.27
N SER A 187 -25.46 -11.10 -10.41
CA SER A 187 -25.03 -11.85 -11.61
C SER A 187 -23.58 -12.30 -11.49
N TYR A 188 -22.78 -11.60 -10.68
CA TYR A 188 -21.36 -11.89 -10.52
C TYR A 188 -21.07 -12.78 -9.32
N ARG A 189 -20.15 -13.72 -9.52
CA ARG A 189 -19.64 -14.58 -8.45
C ARG A 189 -18.29 -14.08 -7.97
N THR A 190 -18.15 -13.86 -6.66
CA THR A 190 -16.84 -13.53 -6.06
C THR A 190 -15.91 -14.74 -6.11
N ILE A 191 -14.75 -14.59 -6.74
CA ILE A 191 -13.71 -15.63 -6.83
C ILE A 191 -12.64 -15.43 -5.76
N PHE A 192 -12.32 -14.17 -5.46
CA PHE A 192 -11.29 -13.81 -4.50
C PHE A 192 -11.69 -12.53 -3.78
N LYS A 193 -11.40 -12.47 -2.47
CA LYS A 193 -11.53 -11.26 -1.67
C LYS A 193 -10.42 -11.21 -0.64
N ALA A 194 -9.75 -10.07 -0.56
CA ALA A 194 -8.75 -9.78 0.45
C ALA A 194 -9.00 -8.41 1.06
N VAL A 195 -8.90 -8.34 2.38
CA VAL A 195 -8.93 -7.08 3.14
C VAL A 195 -7.53 -6.87 3.70
N TYR A 196 -6.93 -5.75 3.36
CA TYR A 196 -5.58 -5.39 3.79
C TYR A 196 -5.58 -4.90 5.25
N PRO A 197 -4.51 -5.19 6.01
CA PRO A 197 -4.38 -4.69 7.36
C PRO A 197 -4.30 -3.16 7.37
N SER A 198 -5.01 -2.54 8.30
CA SER A 198 -5.09 -1.09 8.45
C SER A 198 -4.90 -0.66 9.89
N LEU A 199 -4.28 0.50 10.08
CA LEU A 199 -4.14 1.15 11.39
C LEU A 199 -5.48 1.56 12.03
N LYS A 200 -6.59 1.52 11.28
CA LYS A 200 -7.94 1.67 11.84
C LYS A 200 -8.38 0.50 12.73
N ASP A 201 -7.77 -0.68 12.54
CA ASP A 201 -8.02 -1.86 13.35
C ASP A 201 -7.09 -1.84 14.57
N GLU A 202 -7.67 -1.91 15.78
CA GLU A 202 -6.92 -1.85 17.04
C GLU A 202 -5.85 -2.94 17.13
N LYS A 203 -6.08 -4.12 16.55
CA LYS A 203 -5.10 -5.22 16.53
C LYS A 203 -3.88 -4.86 15.69
N TYR A 204 -4.09 -4.34 14.48
CA TYR A 204 -2.98 -3.98 13.59
C TYR A 204 -2.25 -2.74 14.10
N LEU A 205 -2.98 -1.78 14.67
CA LEU A 205 -2.38 -0.64 15.36
C LEU A 205 -1.50 -1.08 16.54
N GLN A 206 -2.01 -1.95 17.41
CA GLN A 206 -1.24 -2.48 18.55
C GLN A 206 0.03 -3.17 18.08
N ASN A 207 -0.07 -4.04 17.08
CA ASN A 207 1.10 -4.74 16.53
C ASN A 207 2.12 -3.77 15.95
N ALA A 208 1.68 -2.76 15.19
CA ALA A 208 2.56 -1.75 14.62
C ALA A 208 3.29 -0.94 15.70
N VAL A 209 2.59 -0.52 16.76
CA VAL A 209 3.20 0.20 17.89
C VAL A 209 4.21 -0.69 18.61
N VAL A 210 3.84 -1.93 18.96
CA VAL A 210 4.73 -2.87 19.65
C VAL A 210 6.00 -3.13 18.83
N SER A 211 5.86 -3.41 17.53
CA SER A 211 7.00 -3.62 16.64
C SER A 211 7.90 -2.39 16.56
N GLU A 212 7.35 -1.19 16.45
CA GLU A 212 8.13 0.05 16.39
C GLU A 212 8.86 0.35 17.70
N VAL A 213 8.21 0.10 18.84
CA VAL A 213 8.79 0.28 20.18
C VAL A 213 9.95 -0.68 20.40
N ILE A 214 9.76 -1.97 20.08
CA ILE A 214 10.83 -2.99 20.19
C ILE A 214 12.01 -2.64 19.28
N ASN A 215 11.74 -2.30 18.01
CA ASN A 215 12.80 -1.94 17.06
C ASN A 215 13.58 -0.70 17.53
N THR A 216 12.88 0.34 17.98
CA THR A 216 13.51 1.55 18.54
C THR A 216 14.37 1.21 19.75
N ALA A 217 13.83 0.42 20.69
CA ALA A 217 14.54 0.01 21.89
C ALA A 217 15.83 -0.75 21.53
N GLN A 218 15.76 -1.68 20.59
CA GLN A 218 16.93 -2.42 20.08
C GLN A 218 17.97 -1.50 19.42
N ILE A 219 17.55 -0.52 18.62
CA ILE A 219 18.46 0.45 17.99
C ILE A 219 19.17 1.30 19.05
N ILE A 220 18.43 1.79 20.06
CA ILE A 220 19.01 2.57 21.17
C ILE A 220 20.01 1.72 21.95
N THR A 221 19.64 0.49 22.31
CA THR A 221 20.53 -0.45 23.02
C THR A 221 21.80 -0.73 22.24
N ARG A 222 21.71 -1.03 20.94
CA ARG A 222 22.90 -1.28 20.10
C ARG A 222 23.83 -0.07 20.07
N ARG A 223 23.29 1.14 19.85
CA ARG A 223 24.09 2.38 19.85
C ARG A 223 24.79 2.63 21.18
N LEU A 224 24.11 2.35 22.30
CA LEU A 224 24.71 2.46 23.63
C LEU A 224 25.86 1.46 23.78
N LEU A 225 25.64 0.18 23.47
CA LEU A 225 26.67 -0.87 23.56
C LEU A 225 27.87 -0.59 22.64
N ASP A 226 27.63 -0.12 21.42
CA ASP A 226 28.69 0.28 20.49
C ASP A 226 29.53 1.45 21.04
N SER A 227 28.87 2.45 21.66
CA SER A 227 29.56 3.58 22.28
C SER A 227 30.42 3.15 23.48
N PHE A 228 29.99 2.15 24.26
CA PHE A 228 30.82 1.58 25.31
C PHE A 228 32.04 0.88 24.69
N ASN A 229 31.84 0.05 23.66
CA ASN A 229 32.92 -0.69 23.00
C ASN A 229 33.95 0.22 22.32
N SER A 230 33.55 1.37 21.75
CA SER A 230 34.49 2.34 21.17
C SER A 230 35.33 3.03 22.25
N VAL A 231 34.74 3.39 23.39
CA VAL A 231 35.46 3.96 24.53
C VAL A 231 36.48 2.96 25.08
N TYR A 232 36.14 1.67 25.16
CA TYR A 232 37.10 0.62 25.54
C TYR A 232 38.27 0.51 24.55
N LYS A 233 38.01 0.56 23.24
CA LYS A 233 39.06 0.47 22.21
C LYS A 233 40.04 1.65 22.23
N GLU A 234 39.56 2.87 22.49
CA GLU A 234 40.41 4.06 22.62
C GLU A 234 41.30 4.00 23.86
N HIS A 235 40.82 3.42 24.97
CA HIS A 235 41.60 3.26 26.19
C HIS A 235 42.57 2.06 26.13
N SER A 236 42.28 1.04 25.31
CA SER A 236 43.19 -0.10 25.09
C SER A 236 44.29 0.16 24.07
N ASN A 237 44.23 1.21 23.26
CA ASN A 237 45.31 1.58 22.34
C ASN A 237 46.60 2.10 23.03
N GLY A 238 46.66 2.06 24.37
CA GLY A 238 47.85 2.36 25.17
C GLY A 238 48.53 1.17 25.85
N LEU A 239 47.96 -0.04 25.84
CA LEU A 239 48.54 -1.21 26.50
C LEU A 239 48.32 -2.50 25.70
N VAL A 240 49.41 -3.24 25.55
CA VAL A 240 49.63 -4.44 24.73
C VAL A 240 48.55 -5.52 24.89
N GLU A 241 48.26 -6.19 23.77
CA GLU A 241 47.39 -7.35 23.60
C GLU A 241 47.37 -8.33 24.79
N MET A 242 46.21 -8.48 25.42
CA MET A 242 45.78 -9.76 25.99
C MET A 242 44.31 -9.98 25.63
N LYS A 243 44.02 -11.15 25.06
CA LYS A 243 42.66 -11.68 24.92
C LYS A 243 41.96 -11.66 26.29
N PRO A 244 40.70 -11.23 26.39
CA PRO A 244 39.89 -11.55 27.56
C PRO A 244 38.69 -12.45 27.19
N ASP A 245 38.56 -13.53 27.96
CA ASP A 245 37.30 -14.25 28.17
C ASP A 245 36.20 -13.26 28.59
N PHE A 246 35.02 -13.39 27.99
CA PHE A 246 33.87 -12.56 28.31
C PHE A 246 33.29 -12.91 29.68
N GLN A 247 33.72 -12.17 30.70
CA GLN A 247 32.90 -11.87 31.88
C GLN A 247 32.99 -10.37 32.12
N LEU A 248 31.83 -9.68 32.09
CA LEU A 248 31.76 -8.24 32.39
C LEU A 248 32.31 -7.99 33.81
N PRO A 249 33.38 -7.20 33.99
CA PRO A 249 33.92 -6.94 35.32
C PRO A 249 32.94 -6.10 36.15
N ARG A 250 32.60 -6.58 37.36
CA ARG A 250 31.71 -5.95 38.36
C ARG A 250 32.17 -4.59 38.91
N TYR A 251 33.19 -3.96 38.32
CA TYR A 251 33.92 -2.81 38.88
C TYR A 251 33.73 -1.48 38.13
N PHE A 252 32.55 -1.22 37.56
CA PHE A 252 32.17 0.16 37.19
C PHE A 252 30.74 0.51 37.62
N MET A 253 30.26 -0.13 38.70
CA MET A 253 28.97 0.17 39.33
C MET A 253 29.03 1.37 40.30
N ARG A 254 29.81 2.42 39.99
CA ARG A 254 29.85 3.64 40.80
C ARG A 254 30.01 4.88 39.94
N HIS A 255 28.89 5.63 39.84
CA HIS A 255 28.77 7.05 39.55
C HIS A 255 29.71 7.63 38.49
N SER A 256 29.19 7.85 37.27
CA SER A 256 29.69 8.94 36.43
C SER A 256 28.83 10.18 36.67
N LYS A 257 29.29 11.06 37.55
CA LYS A 257 28.94 12.49 37.56
C LYS A 257 30.19 13.23 37.08
N ASN A 258 30.06 14.04 36.03
CA ASN A 258 31.00 15.13 35.77
C ASN A 258 30.26 16.46 35.99
N PRO A 259 30.77 17.38 36.84
CA PRO A 259 30.25 18.74 36.97
C PRO A 259 31.13 19.75 36.22
N SER A 260 30.53 20.66 35.43
CA SER A 260 30.93 22.09 35.38
C SER A 260 30.12 22.96 34.40
N LEU A 261 29.39 23.93 34.99
CA LEU A 261 29.21 25.36 34.63
C LEU A 261 28.55 25.70 33.26
N ALA A 262 27.44 26.43 33.14
CA ALA A 262 26.89 27.52 33.95
C ALA A 262 25.34 27.62 33.89
N GLU A 263 24.80 28.49 34.73
CA GLU A 263 23.43 28.61 35.25
C GLU A 263 22.32 29.00 34.26
N GLY A 264 21.09 28.55 34.55
CA GLY A 264 19.86 29.09 33.97
C GLY A 264 18.71 28.09 33.85
N GLU A 265 18.03 27.81 34.98
CA GLU A 265 16.63 27.34 35.08
C GLU A 265 16.07 26.42 33.97
N LYS A 266 16.31 25.10 34.06
CA LYS A 266 15.46 24.04 33.44
C LYS A 266 15.75 22.60 33.95
N LEU A 267 16.29 22.47 35.16
CA LEU A 267 17.01 21.26 35.64
C LEU A 267 16.17 20.12 36.26
N ALA A 268 14.85 20.11 36.05
CA ALA A 268 13.97 19.06 36.58
C ALA A 268 13.46 18.06 35.52
N ASP A 269 13.55 18.37 34.22
CA ASP A 269 12.93 17.56 33.16
C ASP A 269 13.90 16.57 32.49
N ASP A 270 15.21 16.80 32.58
CA ASP A 270 16.22 16.09 31.76
C ASP A 270 16.64 14.72 32.33
N ARG A 271 16.56 14.52 33.66
CA ARG A 271 16.99 13.26 34.31
C ARG A 271 16.08 12.07 34.04
N ASN A 272 14.84 12.30 33.58
CA ASN A 272 13.88 11.24 33.26
C ASN A 272 14.00 10.75 31.79
N MET A 273 14.90 11.31 30.99
CA MET A 273 15.11 10.90 29.59
C MET A 273 16.35 10.04 29.37
N GLU A 274 17.21 9.86 30.38
CA GLU A 274 18.46 9.12 30.22
C GLU A 274 18.25 7.61 30.27
N THR A 275 18.80 6.93 29.27
CA THR A 275 18.87 5.47 29.19
C THR A 275 19.95 4.97 30.13
N TYR A 276 19.64 3.98 30.96
CA TYR A 276 20.58 3.45 31.94
C TYR A 276 20.69 1.93 31.86
N VAL A 277 21.82 1.40 32.30
CA VAL A 277 22.08 -0.04 32.37
C VAL A 277 22.06 -0.44 33.84
N SER A 278 21.31 -1.49 34.17
CA SER A 278 21.26 -2.05 35.52
C SER A 278 21.29 -3.57 35.45
N GLY A 279 22.31 -4.18 36.05
CA GLY A 279 22.57 -5.61 35.88
C GLY A 279 22.86 -5.95 34.42
N ASN A 280 22.15 -6.94 33.89
CA ASN A 280 22.28 -7.42 32.51
C ASN A 280 21.13 -6.96 31.61
N ALA A 281 20.61 -5.75 31.87
CA ALA A 281 19.51 -5.17 31.12
C ALA A 281 19.69 -3.67 30.91
N VAL A 282 19.25 -3.20 29.75
CA VAL A 282 19.16 -1.78 29.40
C VAL A 282 17.72 -1.32 29.61
N TYR A 283 17.58 -0.21 30.32
CA TYR A 283 16.31 0.44 30.62
C TYR A 283 16.19 1.72 29.79
N ILE A 284 15.12 1.81 29.01
CA ILE A 284 14.88 2.90 28.08
C ILE A 284 13.58 3.59 28.50
N PRO A 285 13.62 4.82 29.04
CA PRO A 285 12.42 5.53 29.44
C PRO A 285 11.39 5.62 28.33
N LEU A 286 10.12 5.33 28.63
CA LEU A 286 9.03 5.39 27.65
C LEU A 286 8.87 6.79 27.08
N ILE A 287 9.17 7.83 27.84
CA ILE A 287 9.13 9.22 27.36
C ILE A 287 10.12 9.46 26.21
N LYS A 288 11.28 8.79 26.23
CA LYS A 288 12.28 8.82 25.16
C LYS A 288 11.83 8.01 23.94
N ILE A 289 11.11 6.91 24.14
CA ILE A 289 10.53 6.14 23.04
C ILE A 289 9.38 6.90 22.39
N PHE A 290 8.54 7.55 23.20
CA PHE A 290 7.43 8.37 22.72
C PHE A 290 7.89 9.61 21.95
N SER A 291 9.08 10.16 22.24
CA SER A 291 9.64 11.28 21.49
C SER A 291 10.10 10.91 20.07
N ILE A 292 10.15 9.61 19.74
CA ILE A 292 10.47 9.15 18.39
C ILE A 292 9.29 9.46 17.47
N PRO A 293 9.50 10.20 16.36
CA PRO A 293 8.41 10.70 15.52
C PRO A 293 7.44 9.61 15.03
N LYS A 294 7.95 8.42 14.71
CA LYS A 294 7.12 7.31 14.22
C LYS A 294 6.25 6.69 15.33
N VAL A 295 6.79 6.50 16.53
CA VAL A 295 6.02 6.03 17.69
C VAL A 295 4.97 7.05 18.08
N ASN A 296 5.36 8.33 18.17
CA ASN A 296 4.46 9.43 18.47
C ASN A 296 3.27 9.47 17.51
N LYS A 297 3.56 9.39 16.20
CA LYS A 297 2.53 9.40 15.17
C LYS A 297 1.53 8.24 15.30
N LEU A 298 2.00 7.03 15.60
CA LEU A 298 1.14 5.86 15.74
C LEU A 298 0.25 5.93 16.99
N CYS A 299 0.78 6.45 18.09
CA CYS A 299 0.07 6.43 19.38
C CYS A 299 -0.80 7.67 19.61
N GLY A 300 -0.40 8.82 19.07
CA GLY A 300 -0.99 10.13 19.29
C GLY A 300 -0.71 10.70 20.68
N THR A 301 -0.94 9.92 21.74
CA THR A 301 -0.72 10.31 23.15
C THR A 301 0.16 9.31 23.89
N PHE A 302 0.75 9.77 25.01
CA PHE A 302 1.59 8.93 25.85
C PHE A 302 0.78 7.84 26.57
N GLU A 303 -0.45 8.15 26.99
CA GLU A 303 -1.37 7.18 27.60
C GLU A 303 -1.71 6.04 26.63
N ASN A 304 -1.93 6.37 25.35
CA ASN A 304 -2.19 5.38 24.32
C ASN A 304 -0.98 4.49 24.06
N LEU A 305 0.23 5.05 24.05
CA LEU A 305 1.46 4.25 23.96
C LEU A 305 1.50 3.22 25.09
N SER A 306 1.34 3.66 26.34
CA SER A 306 1.37 2.79 27.52
C SER A 306 0.29 1.70 27.44
N LYS A 307 -0.95 2.07 27.08
CA LYS A 307 -2.06 1.12 26.89
C LYS A 307 -1.73 0.05 25.83
N LEU A 308 -1.21 0.45 24.67
CA LEU A 308 -1.00 -0.46 23.54
C LEU A 308 0.14 -1.46 23.77
N ILE A 309 1.19 -1.08 24.51
CA ILE A 309 2.36 -1.95 24.74
C ILE A 309 2.23 -2.84 25.98
N THR A 310 1.29 -2.53 26.89
CA THR A 310 1.12 -3.26 28.15
C THR A 310 0.84 -4.74 27.89
N GLY A 311 1.62 -5.62 28.53
CA GLY A 311 1.52 -7.08 28.35
C GLY A 311 2.07 -7.60 27.03
N LYS A 312 2.66 -6.75 26.19
CA LYS A 312 3.29 -7.12 24.89
C LYS A 312 4.78 -6.79 24.83
N VAL A 313 5.22 -5.81 25.61
CA VAL A 313 6.62 -5.40 25.73
C VAL A 313 7.06 -5.58 27.18
N ALA A 314 8.31 -5.97 27.41
CA ALA A 314 8.89 -6.02 28.74
C ALA A 314 9.10 -4.61 29.28
N LEU A 315 8.42 -4.27 30.38
CA LEU A 315 8.48 -2.97 31.05
C LEU A 315 9.11 -3.09 32.44
N SER A 316 9.61 -1.99 32.97
CA SER A 316 10.04 -1.86 34.37
C SER A 316 8.87 -2.07 35.34
N ASN A 317 9.16 -2.33 36.62
CA ASN A 317 8.14 -2.61 37.64
C ASN A 317 7.11 -1.47 37.81
N ASP A 318 7.53 -0.23 37.59
CA ASP A 318 6.70 0.98 37.62
C ASP A 318 6.07 1.31 36.26
N GLY A 319 6.34 0.52 35.23
CA GLY A 319 5.86 0.70 33.86
C GLY A 319 6.46 1.90 33.13
N SER A 320 7.49 2.56 33.67
CA SER A 320 8.04 3.81 33.13
C SER A 320 9.08 3.63 32.02
N ALA A 321 9.67 2.44 31.87
CA ALA A 321 10.74 2.15 30.91
C ALA A 321 10.56 0.79 30.22
N VAL A 322 11.00 0.69 28.96
CA VAL A 322 11.18 -0.59 28.25
C VAL A 322 12.49 -1.23 28.69
N VAL A 323 12.45 -2.55 28.92
CA VAL A 323 13.59 -3.33 29.39
C VAL A 323 14.06 -4.27 28.27
N ILE A 324 15.34 -4.20 27.92
CA ILE A 324 16.00 -5.10 26.96
C ILE A 324 17.11 -5.84 27.67
N SER A 325 16.99 -7.17 27.78
CA SER A 325 18.05 -8.03 28.31
C SER A 325 19.26 -8.05 27.37
N THR A 326 20.47 -7.98 27.91
CA THR A 326 21.74 -8.01 27.17
C THR A 326 22.41 -9.39 27.15
N GLU A 327 21.75 -10.40 27.71
CA GLU A 327 22.17 -11.81 27.54
C GLU A 327 21.99 -12.19 26.07
N HIS A 328 23.12 -12.42 25.38
CA HIS A 328 23.11 -13.07 24.08
C HIS A 328 22.31 -14.37 24.20
N GLU A 329 21.33 -14.57 23.32
CA GLU A 329 20.81 -15.91 23.05
C GLU A 329 21.96 -16.75 22.47
N GLU A 330 22.77 -17.37 23.33
CA GLU A 330 23.50 -18.60 23.00
C GLU A 330 22.46 -19.70 22.84
N LYS A 331 21.79 -19.76 21.69
CA LYS A 331 21.03 -20.95 21.30
C LYS A 331 21.93 -21.90 20.54
N GLU A 332 22.52 -22.81 21.33
CA GLU A 332 22.60 -24.26 21.10
C GLU A 332 22.73 -24.69 19.62
N ASN A 333 23.97 -24.85 19.18
CA ASN A 333 24.32 -25.91 18.24
C ASN A 333 24.76 -27.13 19.08
N GLU A 334 23.87 -28.10 19.26
CA GLU A 334 24.23 -29.51 19.46
C GLU A 334 23.42 -30.40 18.52
#